data_AF-A0A9R0K259-F1
#
_entry.id   AF-A0A9R0K259-F1
#
_cell.length_a   1.000
_cell.length_b   1.000
_cell.length_c   1.000
_cell.angle_alpha   90.00
_cell.angle_beta   90.00
_cell.angle_gamma   90.00
#
_symmetry.space_group_name_H-M   'P 1'
#
loop_
_entity.id
_entity.type
_entity.pdbx_description
1 polymer ?
#
loop_
_entity_poly.entity_id
_entity_poly.type
_entity_poly.pdbx_seq_one_letter_code
_entity_poly.pdbx_strand_id
1 'polypeptide(L)'
;MANIPNDILCGILLQQPLKSLVRHKFVCNNWQNYITGSDFVKLHQKISVENPESNALLIFISEGSLYIAGDLTNSYSSILRPTKLALPPAFEGDNTTRLVGSCNGLVCLGSGNFLNSYVLFNPTNPRAFKIVPFAQNVLSTNNTARYYSCNVVAGFGYDEKSDDDDYKIVYIWCLLYQHHIIMIDRVEGMIYSTKSGSWKPLHPPNVGNQWTYFGTLNNSLHFFTEKKDVIFCFDLHDQVWSEIPFPHIQDHYTVKDTCIIEGCLSISLVRDCGDEQELWVMKEYGVKESWIELFNLPVFEGTCRILFYSTIRAQEFLLYTDRFGLVWYNIETEEINYGVNRIEGNFDISDMKMIIGSLVSIGSKRKGLARGGGRRLQDNLTEAENVDEIIAAGNKSLSRRKKKGTRKGITQVLQI
;
A
#
# COMPACT_ATOMS: atom_id res chain seq x y z
N MET A 1 28.42 -26.68 -17.61
CA MET A 1 28.03 -25.26 -17.76
C MET A 1 29.01 -24.45 -16.94
N ALA A 2 29.52 -23.35 -17.46
CA ALA A 2 30.40 -22.46 -16.70
C ALA A 2 29.64 -21.98 -15.46
N ASN A 3 30.19 -22.22 -14.26
CA ASN A 3 29.62 -21.69 -13.03
C ASN A 3 29.90 -20.19 -12.99
N ILE A 4 28.86 -19.38 -13.21
CA ILE A 4 28.91 -17.95 -12.91
C ILE A 4 29.02 -17.83 -11.38
N PRO A 5 30.02 -17.11 -10.83
CA PRO A 5 30.10 -16.85 -9.41
C PRO A 5 28.80 -16.23 -8.86
N ASN A 6 28.38 -16.65 -7.66
CA ASN A 6 27.12 -16.19 -7.07
C ASN A 6 27.03 -14.67 -6.96
N ASP A 7 28.14 -13.98 -6.67
CA ASP A 7 28.16 -12.53 -6.55
C ASP A 7 27.86 -11.82 -7.88
N ILE A 8 28.38 -12.37 -8.99
CA ILE A 8 28.11 -11.85 -10.34
C ILE A 8 26.66 -12.15 -10.72
N LEU A 9 26.16 -13.35 -10.44
CA LEU A 9 24.76 -13.70 -10.66
C LEU A 9 23.84 -12.76 -9.85
N CYS A 10 24.21 -12.47 -8.60
CA CYS A 10 23.48 -11.53 -7.75
C CYS A 10 23.41 -10.15 -8.40
N GLY A 11 24.56 -9.59 -8.80
CA GLY A 11 24.63 -8.28 -9.41
C GLY A 11 23.79 -8.19 -10.69
N ILE A 12 23.83 -9.23 -11.54
CA ILE A 12 23.01 -9.28 -12.76
C ILE A 12 21.52 -9.31 -12.42
N LEU A 13 21.11 -10.17 -11.49
CA LEU A 13 19.70 -10.34 -11.13
C LEU A 13 19.13 -9.11 -10.42
N LEU A 14 19.89 -8.45 -9.55
CA LEU A 14 19.44 -7.23 -8.85
C LEU A 14 19.16 -6.05 -9.80
N GLN A 15 19.78 -6.04 -10.99
CA GLN A 15 19.53 -5.03 -12.02
C GLN A 15 18.29 -5.34 -12.88
N GLN A 16 17.69 -6.52 -12.72
CA GLN A 16 16.53 -6.90 -13.52
C GLN A 16 15.24 -6.32 -12.93
N PRO A 17 14.29 -5.84 -13.77
CA PRO A 17 12.96 -5.47 -13.31
C PRO A 17 12.29 -6.64 -12.59
N LEU A 18 11.44 -6.34 -11.60
CA LEU A 18 10.74 -7.35 -10.81
C LEU A 18 10.00 -8.38 -11.69
N LYS A 19 9.37 -7.91 -12.77
CA LYS A 19 8.70 -8.75 -13.77
C LYS A 19 9.62 -9.82 -14.36
N SER A 20 10.85 -9.45 -14.71
CA SER A 20 11.85 -10.37 -15.23
C SER A 20 12.31 -11.34 -14.15
N LEU A 21 12.50 -10.88 -12.92
CA LEU A 21 12.90 -11.74 -11.80
C LEU A 21 11.88 -12.83 -11.49
N VAL A 22 10.58 -12.52 -11.53
CA VAL A 22 9.57 -13.55 -11.32
C VAL A 22 9.63 -14.61 -12.43
N ARG A 23 9.85 -14.22 -13.69
CA ARG A 23 10.05 -15.18 -14.81
C ARG A 23 11.32 -16.01 -14.64
N HIS A 24 12.40 -15.39 -14.17
CA HIS A 24 13.70 -16.02 -13.96
C HIS A 24 13.66 -17.15 -12.91
N LYS A 25 12.70 -17.13 -11.97
CA LYS A 25 12.45 -18.26 -11.05
C LYS A 25 12.14 -19.57 -11.78
N PHE A 26 11.64 -19.53 -13.01
CA PHE A 26 11.25 -20.72 -13.78
C PHE A 26 12.34 -21.27 -14.70
N VAL A 27 13.50 -20.59 -14.79
CA VAL A 27 14.60 -21.02 -15.66
C VAL A 27 15.25 -22.30 -15.15
N CYS A 28 15.60 -22.34 -13.85
CA CYS A 28 16.12 -23.54 -13.20
C CYS A 28 15.94 -23.48 -11.67
N ASN A 29 16.06 -24.64 -11.00
CA ASN A 29 15.93 -24.72 -9.53
C ASN A 29 16.95 -23.85 -8.78
N ASN A 30 18.17 -23.71 -9.31
CA ASN A 30 19.19 -22.87 -8.66
C ASN A 30 18.77 -21.39 -8.65
N TRP A 31 18.26 -20.89 -9.78
CA TRP A 31 17.75 -19.52 -9.89
C TRP A 31 16.49 -19.33 -9.04
N GLN A 32 15.58 -20.31 -9.04
CA GLN A 32 14.42 -20.28 -8.14
C GLN A 32 14.84 -20.12 -6.68
N ASN A 33 15.72 -21.00 -6.19
CA ASN A 33 16.17 -20.99 -4.81
C ASN A 33 16.93 -19.71 -4.47
N TYR A 34 17.73 -19.19 -5.41
CA TYR A 34 18.48 -17.95 -5.21
C TYR A 34 17.56 -16.73 -5.11
N ILE A 35 16.66 -16.56 -6.08
CA ILE A 35 15.73 -15.42 -6.16
C ILE A 35 14.71 -15.44 -5.00
N THR A 36 14.36 -16.62 -4.49
CA THR A 36 13.46 -16.78 -3.34
C THR A 36 14.17 -16.79 -1.99
N GLY A 37 15.50 -16.72 -1.98
CA GLY A 37 16.31 -16.66 -0.76
C GLY A 37 16.11 -15.33 -0.03
N SER A 38 16.07 -15.37 1.31
CA SER A 38 15.83 -14.20 2.16
C SER A 38 16.78 -13.04 1.86
N ASP A 39 18.06 -13.34 1.66
CA ASP A 39 19.10 -12.33 1.49
C ASP A 39 18.93 -11.58 0.17
N PHE A 40 18.65 -12.32 -0.92
CA PHE A 40 18.36 -11.72 -2.21
C PHE A 40 17.08 -10.88 -2.17
N VAL A 41 16.02 -11.39 -1.53
CA VAL A 41 14.75 -10.67 -1.39
C VAL A 41 14.94 -9.37 -0.60
N LYS A 42 15.61 -9.41 0.54
CA LYS A 42 15.91 -8.22 1.37
C LYS A 42 16.76 -7.21 0.60
N LEU A 43 17.78 -7.66 -0.12
CA LEU A 43 18.63 -6.78 -0.92
C LEU A 43 17.89 -6.15 -2.10
N HIS A 44 17.14 -6.93 -2.86
CA HIS A 44 16.29 -6.41 -3.95
C HIS A 44 15.27 -5.41 -3.43
N GLN A 45 14.68 -5.69 -2.26
CA GLN A 45 13.71 -4.80 -1.65
C GLN A 45 14.34 -3.47 -1.23
N LYS A 46 15.52 -3.49 -0.60
CA LYS A 46 16.27 -2.28 -0.27
C LYS A 46 16.52 -1.41 -1.52
N ILE A 47 17.02 -2.03 -2.60
CA ILE A 47 17.25 -1.33 -3.88
C ILE A 47 15.94 -0.77 -4.45
N SER A 48 14.84 -1.50 -4.30
CA SER A 48 13.52 -1.06 -4.77
C SER A 48 12.96 0.11 -3.96
N VAL A 49 13.27 0.20 -2.65
CA VAL A 49 12.90 1.37 -1.82
C VAL A 49 13.75 2.59 -2.18
N GLU A 50 15.02 2.37 -2.51
CA GLU A 50 15.91 3.44 -3.00
C GLU A 50 15.56 3.92 -4.42
N ASN A 51 14.89 3.07 -5.22
CA ASN A 51 14.49 3.36 -6.60
C ASN A 51 13.03 2.92 -6.85
N PRO A 52 12.06 3.55 -6.16
CA PRO A 52 10.68 3.06 -6.11
C PRO A 52 10.01 3.01 -7.48
N GLU A 53 10.39 3.89 -8.41
CA GLU A 53 9.83 4.00 -9.75
C GLU A 53 9.99 2.73 -10.59
N SER A 54 11.06 1.97 -10.37
CA SER A 54 11.36 0.76 -11.16
C SER A 54 10.36 -0.36 -10.88
N ASN A 55 9.79 -0.39 -9.69
CA ASN A 55 8.92 -1.45 -9.20
C ASN A 55 7.59 -0.92 -8.64
N ALA A 56 7.26 0.35 -8.88
CA ALA A 56 6.04 0.99 -8.45
C ALA A 56 4.81 0.38 -9.13
N LEU A 57 3.81 0.03 -8.33
CA LEU A 57 2.53 -0.55 -8.74
C LEU A 57 1.40 0.23 -8.08
N LEU A 58 0.38 0.54 -8.87
CA LEU A 58 -0.88 1.08 -8.37
C LEU A 58 -1.79 -0.05 -7.96
N ILE A 59 -2.33 0.04 -6.77
CA ILE A 59 -3.42 -0.84 -6.32
C ILE A 59 -4.60 0.01 -5.87
N PHE A 60 -5.80 -0.48 -6.12
CA PHE A 60 -7.01 0.20 -5.66
C PHE A 60 -8.17 -0.77 -5.47
N ILE A 61 -9.12 -0.38 -4.61
CA ILE A 61 -10.37 -1.09 -4.36
C ILE A 61 -11.50 -0.39 -5.09
N SER A 62 -12.27 -1.16 -5.87
CA SER A 62 -13.51 -0.70 -6.47
C SER A 62 -14.59 -1.78 -6.31
N GLU A 63 -15.74 -1.39 -5.75
CA GLU A 63 -16.86 -2.30 -5.47
C GLU A 63 -16.42 -3.59 -4.73
N GLY A 64 -15.60 -3.44 -3.69
CA GLY A 64 -15.05 -4.55 -2.91
C GLY A 64 -13.98 -5.41 -3.61
N SER A 65 -13.69 -5.14 -4.88
CA SER A 65 -12.70 -5.87 -5.66
C SER A 65 -11.36 -5.15 -5.68
N LEU A 66 -10.26 -5.90 -5.59
CA LEU A 66 -8.91 -5.36 -5.71
C LEU A 66 -8.43 -5.37 -7.16
N TYR A 67 -7.86 -4.25 -7.58
CA TYR A 67 -7.24 -4.08 -8.88
C TYR A 67 -5.77 -3.69 -8.74
N ILE A 68 -4.98 -4.09 -9.74
CA ILE A 68 -3.59 -3.69 -9.89
C ILE A 68 -3.35 -3.09 -11.28
N ALA A 69 -2.57 -2.03 -11.35
CA ALA A 69 -2.04 -1.47 -12.59
C ALA A 69 -0.55 -1.14 -12.42
N GLY A 70 0.24 -1.36 -13.47
CA GLY A 70 1.70 -1.14 -13.43
C GLY A 70 2.20 -0.11 -14.44
N ASP A 71 3.47 0.29 -14.25
CA ASP A 71 4.28 1.13 -15.15
C ASP A 71 3.80 2.60 -15.27
N LEU A 72 3.62 3.24 -14.11
CA LEU A 72 3.23 4.65 -14.01
C LEU A 72 4.38 5.65 -14.27
N THR A 73 5.62 5.19 -14.12
CA THR A 73 6.80 6.05 -13.98
C THR A 73 7.54 6.32 -15.29
N ASN A 74 7.36 5.48 -16.31
CA ASN A 74 8.10 5.60 -17.58
C ASN A 74 7.38 6.39 -18.69
N SER A 75 6.12 6.81 -18.52
CA SER A 75 5.41 7.54 -19.57
C SER A 75 4.39 8.55 -19.03
N TYR A 76 4.48 9.80 -19.50
CA TYR A 76 3.49 10.86 -19.28
C TYR A 76 2.16 10.62 -20.02
N SER A 77 1.96 9.51 -20.73
CA SER A 77 0.71 9.30 -21.46
C SER A 77 0.37 7.82 -21.62
N SER A 78 0.36 7.07 -20.52
CA SER A 78 -0.08 5.68 -20.57
C SER A 78 -1.59 5.57 -20.29
N ILE A 79 -2.27 4.66 -20.99
CA ILE A 79 -3.58 4.17 -20.56
C ILE A 79 -3.28 2.98 -19.67
N LEU A 80 -3.55 3.13 -18.38
CA LEU A 80 -3.43 2.06 -17.41
C LEU A 80 -4.58 1.09 -17.62
N ARG A 81 -4.27 -0.20 -17.71
CA ARG A 81 -5.26 -1.26 -17.87
C ARG A 81 -5.28 -2.09 -16.59
N PRO A 82 -6.16 -1.78 -15.63
CA PRO A 82 -6.18 -2.50 -14.37
C PRO A 82 -6.52 -3.97 -14.58
N THR A 83 -5.87 -4.83 -13.81
CA THR A 83 -6.18 -6.25 -13.72
C THR A 83 -6.85 -6.51 -12.38
N LYS A 84 -8.02 -7.14 -12.39
CA LYS A 84 -8.68 -7.58 -11.16
C LYS A 84 -7.88 -8.74 -10.55
N LEU A 85 -7.48 -8.62 -9.30
CA LEU A 85 -6.81 -9.69 -8.58
C LEU A 85 -7.83 -10.64 -7.96
N ALA A 86 -7.57 -11.94 -8.07
CA ALA A 86 -8.33 -12.95 -7.35
C ALA A 86 -8.05 -12.81 -5.85
N LEU A 87 -9.10 -12.54 -5.07
CA LEU A 87 -9.05 -12.51 -3.61
C LEU A 87 -9.30 -13.93 -3.06
N PRO A 88 -8.86 -14.23 -1.82
CA PRO A 88 -9.23 -15.48 -1.17
C PRO A 88 -10.76 -15.64 -1.11
N PRO A 89 -11.29 -16.88 -1.10
CA PRO A 89 -12.74 -17.11 -1.06
C PRO A 89 -13.48 -16.37 0.08
N ALA A 90 -12.80 -16.13 1.21
CA ALA A 90 -13.38 -15.38 2.34
C ALA A 90 -13.61 -13.88 2.06
N PHE A 91 -13.01 -13.34 1.01
CA PHE A 91 -13.12 -11.94 0.57
C PHE A 91 -13.81 -11.83 -0.81
N GLU A 92 -14.18 -12.95 -1.43
CA GLU A 92 -14.84 -12.94 -2.72
C GLU A 92 -16.28 -12.45 -2.58
N GLY A 93 -16.60 -11.34 -3.25
CA GLY A 93 -17.92 -10.69 -3.14
C GLY A 93 -18.11 -9.83 -1.88
N ASP A 94 -17.05 -9.61 -1.09
CA ASP A 94 -17.11 -8.68 0.04
C ASP A 94 -16.99 -7.22 -0.43
N ASN A 95 -18.13 -6.55 -0.53
CA ASN A 95 -18.23 -5.14 -0.92
C ASN A 95 -17.64 -4.16 0.13
N THR A 96 -17.16 -4.67 1.27
CA THR A 96 -16.56 -3.86 2.35
C THR A 96 -15.05 -4.06 2.49
N THR A 97 -14.41 -4.69 1.50
CA THR A 97 -12.95 -4.85 1.47
C THR A 97 -12.27 -3.49 1.54
N ARG A 98 -11.27 -3.35 2.43
CA ARG A 98 -10.48 -2.13 2.61
C ARG A 98 -8.99 -2.41 2.57
N LEU A 99 -8.20 -1.43 2.13
CA LEU A 99 -6.75 -1.52 2.10
C LEU A 99 -6.16 -0.99 3.41
N VAL A 100 -5.78 -1.91 4.31
CA VAL A 100 -5.24 -1.54 5.63
C VAL A 100 -3.87 -0.87 5.48
N GLY A 101 -3.02 -1.45 4.64
CA GLY A 101 -1.67 -0.92 4.41
C GLY A 101 -0.83 -1.85 3.57
N SER A 102 0.38 -1.40 3.28
CA SER A 102 1.41 -2.16 2.59
C SER A 102 2.74 -2.04 3.32
N CYS A 103 3.55 -3.09 3.25
CA CYS A 103 4.87 -3.12 3.84
C CYS A 103 5.71 -4.18 3.13
N ASN A 104 6.93 -3.85 2.72
CA ASN A 104 7.84 -4.78 2.04
C ASN A 104 7.24 -5.42 0.76
N GLY A 105 6.33 -4.68 0.10
CA GLY A 105 5.54 -5.12 -1.05
C GLY A 105 4.44 -6.14 -0.75
N LEU A 106 4.25 -6.54 0.51
CA LEU A 106 3.05 -7.21 0.97
C LEU A 106 1.93 -6.19 1.18
N VAL A 107 0.70 -6.64 0.96
CA VAL A 107 -0.52 -5.88 1.18
C VAL A 107 -1.36 -6.57 2.23
N CYS A 108 -1.89 -5.78 3.16
CA CYS A 108 -2.88 -6.20 4.13
C CYS A 108 -4.26 -5.66 3.73
N LEU A 109 -5.21 -6.56 3.50
CA LEU A 109 -6.62 -6.23 3.32
C LEU A 109 -7.40 -6.60 4.57
N GLY A 110 -8.44 -5.80 4.85
CA GLY A 110 -9.42 -6.07 5.91
C GLY A 110 -10.83 -6.13 5.34
N SER A 111 -11.72 -6.86 5.99
CA SER A 111 -13.15 -6.82 5.72
C SER A 111 -13.83 -5.81 6.66
N GLY A 112 -14.78 -5.03 6.16
CA GLY A 112 -15.64 -4.18 6.99
C GLY A 112 -16.80 -4.95 7.64
N ASN A 113 -17.28 -6.02 7.00
CA ASN A 113 -18.36 -6.88 7.49
C ASN A 113 -17.92 -7.77 8.66
N PHE A 114 -16.65 -8.17 8.68
CA PHE A 114 -16.08 -9.01 9.73
C PHE A 114 -15.03 -8.23 10.50
N LEU A 115 -15.43 -7.67 11.65
CA LEU A 115 -14.52 -7.09 12.64
C LEU A 115 -13.41 -8.13 12.92
N ASN A 116 -12.22 -7.93 12.33
CA ASN A 116 -11.01 -8.79 12.46
C ASN A 116 -10.73 -9.86 11.41
N SER A 117 -11.35 -9.79 10.23
CA SER A 117 -10.89 -10.61 9.10
C SER A 117 -9.82 -9.87 8.31
N TYR A 118 -8.61 -10.44 8.24
CA TYR A 118 -7.49 -9.90 7.49
C TYR A 118 -6.85 -10.95 6.58
N VAL A 119 -6.34 -10.50 5.44
CA VAL A 119 -5.49 -11.30 4.56
C VAL A 119 -4.22 -10.53 4.21
N LEU A 120 -3.10 -11.23 4.29
CA LEU A 120 -1.81 -10.76 3.82
C LEU A 120 -1.44 -11.48 2.53
N PHE A 121 -1.01 -10.77 1.50
CA PHE A 121 -0.51 -11.39 0.27
C PHE A 121 0.43 -10.44 -0.46
N ASN A 122 1.17 -10.97 -1.43
CA ASN A 122 1.97 -10.17 -2.34
C ASN A 122 1.19 -9.98 -3.65
N PRO A 123 0.88 -8.74 -4.10
CA PRO A 123 0.18 -8.52 -5.36
C PRO A 123 0.92 -9.05 -6.60
N THR A 124 2.23 -9.27 -6.52
CA THR A 124 3.01 -9.88 -7.63
C THR A 124 2.90 -11.41 -7.64
N ASN A 125 2.41 -12.02 -6.56
CA ASN A 125 2.03 -13.43 -6.48
C ASN A 125 0.74 -13.58 -5.63
N PRO A 126 -0.44 -13.23 -6.19
CA PRO A 126 -1.69 -13.13 -5.42
C PRO A 126 -2.22 -14.49 -4.93
N ARG A 127 -1.72 -15.62 -5.45
CA ARG A 127 -2.08 -16.96 -4.95
C ARG A 127 -1.37 -17.31 -3.65
N ALA A 128 -0.23 -16.68 -3.36
CA ALA A 128 0.48 -16.84 -2.11
C ALA A 128 -0.07 -15.84 -1.08
N PHE A 129 -1.12 -16.26 -0.38
CA PHE A 129 -1.76 -15.47 0.66
C PHE A 129 -1.75 -16.18 2.01
N LYS A 130 -1.88 -15.39 3.06
CA LYS A 130 -2.05 -15.83 4.44
C LYS A 130 -3.34 -15.22 4.98
N ILE A 131 -4.32 -16.09 5.22
CA ILE A 131 -5.51 -15.74 5.99
C ILE A 131 -5.08 -15.60 7.45
N VAL A 132 -5.37 -14.44 8.03
CA VAL A 132 -5.13 -14.19 9.44
C VAL A 132 -6.28 -14.84 10.21
N PRO A 133 -6.00 -15.64 11.26
CA PRO A 133 -7.05 -16.23 12.06
C PRO A 133 -7.91 -15.13 12.67
N PHE A 134 -9.19 -15.40 12.88
CA PHE A 134 -10.05 -14.45 13.59
C PHE A 134 -9.50 -14.20 15.00
N ALA A 135 -9.54 -12.96 15.48
CA ALA A 135 -9.24 -12.65 16.86
C ALA A 135 -10.34 -13.24 17.76
N GLN A 136 -10.16 -14.49 18.21
CA GLN A 136 -11.10 -15.14 19.12
C GLN A 136 -11.06 -14.40 20.46
N ASN A 137 -12.23 -13.91 20.87
CA ASN A 137 -12.53 -13.13 22.09
C ASN A 137 -12.18 -11.65 22.01
N VAL A 138 -13.19 -10.77 21.95
CA VAL A 138 -13.39 -9.64 22.90
C VAL A 138 -14.87 -9.22 23.03
N LEU A 139 -15.71 -9.37 22.00
CA LEU A 139 -17.11 -8.95 22.09
C LEU A 139 -18.05 -9.92 22.86
N SER A 140 -17.55 -11.08 23.31
CA SER A 140 -18.36 -12.13 23.96
C SER A 140 -18.44 -12.05 25.48
N THR A 141 -17.79 -11.09 26.15
CA THR A 141 -17.86 -11.02 27.63
C THR A 141 -18.90 -10.00 28.10
N ASN A 142 -20.12 -10.51 28.29
CA ASN A 142 -21.05 -10.18 29.39
C ASN A 142 -21.84 -8.86 29.42
N ASN A 143 -21.85 -7.98 28.39
CA ASN A 143 -22.71 -6.77 28.44
C ASN A 143 -23.13 -6.17 27.09
N THR A 144 -23.33 -7.00 26.06
CA THR A 144 -23.61 -6.59 24.67
C THR A 144 -24.90 -5.79 24.46
N ALA A 145 -25.79 -5.70 25.44
CA ALA A 145 -27.07 -5.00 25.30
C ALA A 145 -26.97 -3.44 25.33
N ARG A 146 -25.79 -2.84 25.55
CA ARG A 146 -25.64 -1.38 25.78
C ARG A 146 -24.57 -0.67 24.94
N TYR A 147 -23.96 -1.36 23.98
CA TYR A 147 -22.94 -0.77 23.10
C TYR A 147 -23.50 -0.65 21.68
N TYR A 148 -23.47 0.56 21.10
CA TYR A 148 -24.17 0.85 19.84
C TYR A 148 -23.27 1.29 18.67
N SER A 149 -21.99 1.61 18.91
CA SER A 149 -21.09 2.03 17.84
C SER A 149 -19.65 1.61 18.13
N CYS A 150 -18.99 1.07 17.11
CA CYS A 150 -17.57 0.74 17.11
C CYS A 150 -16.87 1.43 15.94
N ASN A 151 -16.03 2.45 16.23
CA ASN A 151 -15.00 2.84 15.27
C ASN A 151 -13.85 1.85 15.36
N VAL A 152 -13.27 1.53 14.21
CA VAL A 152 -12.29 0.48 14.00
C VAL A 152 -11.19 1.03 13.12
N VAL A 153 -9.96 0.97 13.61
CA VAL A 153 -8.77 1.26 12.82
C VAL A 153 -7.84 0.06 12.84
N ALA A 154 -7.10 -0.13 11.75
CA ALA A 154 -6.04 -1.11 11.72
C ALA A 154 -4.79 -0.52 11.07
N GLY A 155 -3.63 -0.91 11.58
CA GLY A 155 -2.32 -0.62 11.00
C GLY A 155 -1.58 -1.91 10.69
N PHE A 156 -0.69 -1.85 9.71
CA PHE A 156 0.08 -3.01 9.23
C PHE A 156 1.52 -2.61 8.98
N GLY A 157 2.46 -3.39 9.52
CA GLY A 157 3.89 -3.16 9.34
C GLY A 157 4.74 -4.42 9.57
N TYR A 158 6.04 -4.28 9.38
CA TYR A 158 7.05 -5.32 9.57
C TYR A 158 7.96 -4.94 10.72
N ASP A 159 8.23 -5.88 11.63
CA ASP A 159 9.17 -5.68 12.73
C ASP A 159 10.61 -5.92 12.25
N GLU A 160 11.27 -4.85 11.81
CA GLU A 160 12.65 -4.87 11.29
C GLU A 160 13.69 -5.27 12.35
N LYS A 161 13.35 -5.10 13.63
CA LYS A 161 14.23 -5.43 14.76
C LYS A 161 14.08 -6.90 15.21
N SER A 162 13.11 -7.64 14.67
CA SER A 162 12.94 -9.06 14.99
C SER A 162 14.01 -9.92 14.32
N ASP A 163 14.54 -10.91 15.04
CA ASP A 163 15.51 -11.90 14.50
C ASP A 163 14.95 -12.71 13.32
N ASP A 164 13.63 -12.90 13.29
CA ASP A 164 12.91 -13.59 12.21
C ASP A 164 11.93 -12.65 11.53
N ASP A 165 11.51 -12.97 10.30
CA ASP A 165 10.48 -12.21 9.60
C ASP A 165 9.15 -12.21 10.37
N ASP A 166 8.77 -11.05 10.90
CA ASP A 166 7.50 -10.87 11.62
C ASP A 166 6.75 -9.63 11.15
N TYR A 167 5.72 -9.88 10.34
CA TYR A 167 4.70 -8.90 10.03
C TYR A 167 3.64 -8.84 11.13
N LYS A 168 3.22 -7.63 11.47
CA LYS A 168 2.29 -7.37 12.55
C LYS A 168 1.10 -6.55 12.06
N ILE A 169 -0.08 -6.88 12.58
CA ILE A 169 -1.32 -6.12 12.37
C ILE A 169 -1.77 -5.63 13.73
N VAL A 170 -1.90 -4.32 13.89
CA VAL A 170 -2.54 -3.72 15.06
C VAL A 170 -3.97 -3.38 14.70
N TYR A 171 -4.89 -3.82 15.53
CA TYR A 171 -6.32 -3.58 15.41
C TYR A 171 -6.79 -2.86 16.66
N ILE A 172 -7.48 -1.73 16.49
CA ILE A 172 -7.98 -0.91 17.59
C ILE A 172 -9.46 -0.65 17.33
N TRP A 173 -10.27 -0.78 18.37
CA TRP A 173 -11.67 -0.45 18.31
C TRP A 173 -12.09 0.33 19.56
N CYS A 174 -13.07 1.21 19.39
CA CYS A 174 -13.67 1.94 20.49
C CYS A 174 -15.08 1.43 20.74
N LEU A 175 -15.39 1.10 22.00
CA LEU A 175 -16.73 0.74 22.43
C LEU A 175 -17.39 1.95 23.08
N LEU A 176 -18.52 2.37 22.52
CA LEU A 176 -19.34 3.44 23.09
C LEU A 176 -20.40 2.87 24.02
N TYR A 177 -20.28 3.15 25.31
CA TYR A 177 -21.24 2.75 26.34
C TYR A 177 -22.13 3.94 26.74
N GLN A 178 -23.45 3.72 26.73
CA GLN A 178 -24.39 4.69 27.30
C GLN A 178 -24.67 4.33 28.78
N HIS A 179 -24.09 5.09 29.70
CA HIS A 179 -24.48 5.05 31.12
C HIS A 179 -25.26 6.31 31.48
N HIS A 180 -26.59 6.22 31.49
CA HIS A 180 -27.47 7.38 31.65
C HIS A 180 -27.21 8.45 30.57
N ILE A 181 -26.76 9.66 30.96
CA ILE A 181 -26.49 10.82 30.09
C ILE A 181 -25.01 10.85 29.64
N ILE A 182 -24.14 10.00 30.19
CA ILE A 182 -22.69 10.01 29.92
C ILE A 182 -22.33 8.93 28.91
N MET A 183 -21.67 9.33 27.83
CA MET A 183 -20.97 8.42 26.92
C MET A 183 -19.59 8.11 27.47
N ILE A 184 -19.31 6.83 27.69
CA ILE A 184 -17.96 6.36 28.07
C ILE A 184 -17.36 5.66 26.87
N ASP A 185 -16.21 6.16 26.44
CA ASP A 185 -15.39 5.59 25.39
C ASP A 185 -14.41 4.60 26.04
N ARG A 186 -14.45 3.35 25.58
CA ARG A 186 -13.42 2.36 25.91
C ARG A 186 -12.68 1.96 24.64
N VAL A 187 -11.44 2.40 24.53
CA VAL A 187 -10.54 1.94 23.48
C VAL A 187 -9.90 0.62 23.89
N GLU A 188 -9.98 -0.38 23.01
CA GLU A 188 -9.34 -1.67 23.15
C GLU A 188 -8.55 -1.99 21.88
N GLY A 189 -7.58 -2.88 21.98
CA GLY A 189 -6.79 -3.29 20.84
C GLY A 189 -6.34 -4.74 20.88
N MET A 190 -5.91 -5.23 19.74
CA MET A 190 -5.26 -6.52 19.55
C MET A 190 -4.09 -6.35 18.58
N ILE A 191 -3.05 -7.15 18.77
CA ILE A 191 -1.92 -7.26 17.86
C ILE A 191 -1.77 -8.69 17.36
N TYR A 192 -1.73 -8.87 16.05
CA TYR A 192 -1.38 -10.11 15.39
C TYR A 192 0.11 -10.11 15.07
N SER A 193 0.76 -11.26 15.24
CA SER A 193 2.13 -11.50 14.77
C SER A 193 2.15 -12.71 13.84
N THR A 194 2.71 -12.55 12.65
CA THR A 194 2.88 -13.67 11.71
C THR A 194 3.84 -14.74 12.21
N LYS A 195 4.82 -14.36 13.04
CA LYS A 195 5.78 -15.25 13.70
C LYS A 195 5.10 -16.17 14.69
N SER A 196 4.28 -15.62 15.59
CA SER A 196 3.49 -16.42 16.55
C SER A 196 2.26 -17.08 15.91
N GLY A 197 1.75 -16.50 14.82
CA GLY A 197 0.51 -16.94 14.18
C GLY A 197 -0.74 -16.65 15.02
N SER A 198 -0.67 -15.74 16.00
CA SER A 198 -1.73 -15.51 16.98
C SER A 198 -1.95 -14.03 17.27
N TRP A 199 -3.13 -13.71 17.79
CA TRP A 199 -3.47 -12.40 18.34
C TRP A 199 -3.14 -12.33 19.82
N LYS A 200 -2.74 -11.15 20.29
CA LYS A 200 -2.59 -10.82 21.72
C LYS A 200 -3.33 -9.53 22.05
N PRO A 201 -3.90 -9.40 23.26
CA PRO A 201 -4.45 -8.14 23.73
C PRO A 201 -3.44 -7.01 23.66
N LEU A 202 -3.91 -5.84 23.26
CA LEU A 202 -3.18 -4.59 23.25
C LEU A 202 -3.99 -3.54 24.02
N HIS A 203 -3.30 -2.60 24.66
CA HIS A 203 -3.91 -1.52 25.43
C HIS A 203 -3.54 -0.17 24.81
N PRO A 204 -4.31 0.31 23.82
CA PRO A 204 -4.08 1.63 23.25
C PRO A 204 -4.46 2.74 24.25
N PRO A 205 -3.86 3.94 24.11
CA PRO A 205 -4.28 5.13 24.84
C PRO A 205 -5.79 5.37 24.75
N ASN A 206 -6.46 5.64 25.87
CA ASN A 206 -7.91 5.85 25.86
C ASN A 206 -8.26 7.31 25.51
N VAL A 207 -8.25 7.65 24.22
CA VAL A 207 -8.44 9.03 23.73
C VAL A 207 -9.71 9.23 22.89
N GLY A 208 -10.59 8.25 22.89
CA GLY A 208 -11.89 8.30 22.22
C GLY A 208 -11.92 7.52 20.91
N ASN A 209 -12.94 7.80 20.10
CA ASN A 209 -13.31 7.00 18.92
C ASN A 209 -12.79 7.55 17.59
N GLN A 210 -11.93 8.57 17.55
CA GLN A 210 -11.41 9.15 16.30
C GLN A 210 -9.97 8.72 16.10
N TRP A 211 -9.76 7.57 15.44
CA TRP A 211 -8.43 7.07 15.11
C TRP A 211 -8.28 6.92 13.61
N THR A 212 -7.21 7.49 13.07
CA THR A 212 -6.84 7.38 11.66
C THR A 212 -5.44 6.80 11.56
N TYR A 213 -5.25 5.75 10.75
CA TYR A 213 -3.94 5.15 10.52
C TYR A 213 -3.14 5.97 9.51
N PHE A 214 -1.97 6.46 9.90
CA PHE A 214 -1.09 7.30 9.08
C PHE A 214 -0.18 6.48 8.17
N GLY A 215 0.34 5.36 8.68
CA GLY A 215 1.38 4.60 8.01
C GLY A 215 2.35 3.98 8.99
N THR A 216 3.39 3.37 8.44
CA THR A 216 4.50 2.81 9.20
C THR A 216 5.77 3.58 8.86
N LEU A 217 6.49 4.04 9.88
CA LEU A 217 7.82 4.65 9.74
C LEU A 217 8.67 4.27 10.96
N ASN A 218 9.97 4.08 10.79
CA ASN A 218 10.91 3.79 11.88
C ASN A 218 10.44 2.64 12.79
N ASN A 219 10.05 1.51 12.19
CA ASN A 219 9.52 0.32 12.88
C ASN A 219 8.28 0.58 13.76
N SER A 220 7.58 1.69 13.55
CA SER A 220 6.43 2.10 14.36
C SER A 220 5.21 2.35 13.48
N LEU A 221 4.03 2.00 14.00
CA LEU A 221 2.75 2.35 13.38
C LEU A 221 2.27 3.69 13.92
N HIS A 222 1.89 4.61 13.05
CA HIS A 222 1.41 5.93 13.42
C HIS A 222 -0.10 6.02 13.30
N PHE A 223 -0.74 6.58 14.32
CA PHE A 223 -2.17 6.80 14.39
C PHE A 223 -2.46 8.20 14.89
N PHE A 224 -3.34 8.91 14.21
CA PHE A 224 -3.75 10.26 14.60
C PHE A 224 -5.11 10.25 15.25
N THR A 225 -5.28 11.20 16.19
CA THR A 225 -6.55 11.42 16.86
C THR A 225 -6.91 12.90 16.85
N GLU A 226 -7.98 13.23 16.12
CA GLU A 226 -8.48 14.62 15.94
C GLU A 226 -8.79 15.31 17.27
N LYS A 227 -9.37 14.60 18.24
CA LYS A 227 -9.77 15.19 19.52
C LYS A 227 -8.62 15.80 20.33
N LYS A 228 -7.38 15.37 20.09
CA LYS A 228 -6.22 15.79 20.88
C LYS A 228 -5.14 16.47 20.06
N ASP A 229 -5.24 16.48 18.74
CA ASP A 229 -4.15 16.89 17.85
C ASP A 229 -2.84 16.17 18.23
N VAL A 230 -2.92 14.85 18.39
CA VAL A 230 -1.77 14.00 18.76
C VAL A 230 -1.65 12.86 17.78
N ILE A 231 -0.41 12.54 17.44
CA ILE A 231 -0.05 11.33 16.70
C ILE A 231 0.54 10.35 17.71
N PHE A 232 -0.14 9.22 17.89
CA PHE A 232 0.37 8.08 18.63
C PHE A 232 1.24 7.22 17.71
N CYS A 233 2.43 6.88 18.17
CA CYS A 233 3.26 5.88 17.52
C CYS A 233 3.36 4.63 18.39
N PHE A 234 3.20 3.48 17.77
CA PHE A 234 3.31 2.18 18.40
C PHE A 234 4.53 1.45 17.85
N ASP A 235 5.58 1.29 18.65
CA ASP A 235 6.78 0.54 18.23
C ASP A 235 6.42 -0.94 18.09
N LEU A 236 6.66 -1.50 16.90
CA LEU A 236 6.28 -2.88 16.58
C LEU A 236 7.07 -3.90 17.39
N HIS A 237 8.31 -3.60 17.77
CA HIS A 237 9.22 -4.49 18.47
C HIS A 237 8.95 -4.51 19.97
N ASP A 238 9.11 -3.34 20.59
CA ASP A 238 8.99 -3.13 22.03
C ASP A 238 7.51 -3.12 22.46
N GLN A 239 6.58 -2.93 21.52
CA GLN A 239 5.13 -2.90 21.74
C GLN A 239 4.71 -1.82 22.74
N VAL A 240 5.36 -0.67 22.65
CA VAL A 240 5.12 0.48 23.52
C VAL A 240 4.51 1.62 22.70
N TRP A 241 3.57 2.32 23.34
CA TRP A 241 2.97 3.53 22.80
C TRP A 241 3.79 4.75 23.23
N SER A 242 4.00 5.66 22.30
CA SER A 242 4.51 7.00 22.58
C SER A 242 3.75 8.03 21.74
N GLU A 243 3.94 9.30 22.07
CA GLU A 243 3.31 10.43 21.39
C GLU A 243 4.36 11.21 20.61
N ILE A 244 4.00 11.67 19.42
CA ILE A 244 4.77 12.64 18.65
C ILE A 244 3.86 13.84 18.33
N PRO A 245 4.45 15.04 18.21
CA PRO A 245 3.67 16.27 18.06
C PRO A 245 3.02 16.36 16.68
N PHE A 246 1.77 16.80 16.67
CA PHE A 246 1.06 17.28 15.48
C PHE A 246 1.46 18.74 15.17
N PRO A 247 1.40 19.20 13.91
CA PRO A 247 1.67 20.61 13.58
C PRO A 247 0.72 21.54 14.34
N HIS A 248 1.19 22.71 14.73
CA HIS A 248 0.31 23.70 15.35
C HIS A 248 -0.53 24.41 14.27
N ILE A 249 -1.82 24.08 14.22
CA ILE A 249 -2.77 24.68 13.29
C ILE A 249 -3.77 25.50 14.11
N GLN A 250 -3.89 26.80 13.81
CA GLN A 250 -4.71 27.73 14.58
C GLN A 250 -6.20 27.66 14.24
N ASP A 251 -6.52 27.35 12.99
CA ASP A 251 -7.90 27.30 12.49
C ASP A 251 -8.51 25.92 12.68
N HIS A 252 -9.84 25.81 12.55
CA HIS A 252 -10.48 24.51 12.44
C HIS A 252 -10.10 23.86 11.12
N TYR A 253 -9.80 22.57 11.17
CA TYR A 253 -9.30 21.82 10.03
C TYR A 253 -9.84 20.40 10.03
N THR A 254 -9.83 19.79 8.84
CA THR A 254 -10.11 18.37 8.65
C THR A 254 -8.91 17.72 7.97
N VAL A 255 -8.35 16.67 8.58
CA VAL A 255 -7.33 15.84 7.93
C VAL A 255 -7.97 15.02 6.83
N LYS A 256 -7.45 15.14 5.60
CA LYS A 256 -7.97 14.45 4.41
C LYS A 256 -7.17 13.19 4.07
N ASP A 257 -5.86 13.25 4.21
CA ASP A 257 -4.98 12.15 3.85
C ASP A 257 -3.67 12.21 4.64
N THR A 258 -2.99 11.08 4.71
CA THR A 258 -1.81 10.87 5.54
C THR A 258 -0.88 9.91 4.82
N CYS A 259 0.38 10.28 4.66
CA CYS A 259 1.32 9.47 3.89
C CYS A 259 2.75 9.63 4.40
N ILE A 260 3.63 8.78 3.88
CA ILE A 260 5.08 8.90 4.07
C ILE A 260 5.68 9.42 2.77
N ILE A 261 6.30 10.60 2.81
CA ILE A 261 6.95 11.23 1.66
C ILE A 261 8.44 11.31 1.97
N GLU A 262 9.27 10.65 1.15
CA GLU A 262 10.73 10.64 1.32
C GLU A 262 11.19 10.29 2.76
N GLY A 263 10.50 9.35 3.40
CA GLY A 263 10.80 8.93 4.78
C GLY A 263 10.34 9.91 5.86
N CYS A 264 9.59 10.97 5.51
CA CYS A 264 8.99 11.91 6.43
C CYS A 264 7.49 11.62 6.61
N LEU A 265 6.97 11.86 7.82
CA LEU A 265 5.53 11.85 8.06
C LEU A 265 4.89 13.08 7.42
N SER A 266 3.81 12.86 6.70
CA SER A 266 3.11 13.91 5.96
C SER A 266 1.61 13.85 6.20
N ILE A 267 0.99 15.03 6.30
CA ILE A 267 -0.44 15.20 6.56
C ILE A 267 -0.99 16.12 5.49
N SER A 268 -2.09 15.73 4.87
CA SER A 268 -2.88 16.63 4.07
C SER A 268 -4.18 17.00 4.78
N LEU A 269 -4.50 18.28 4.78
CA LEU A 269 -5.64 18.84 5.51
C LEU A 269 -6.28 19.99 4.76
N VAL A 270 -7.53 20.27 5.08
CA VAL A 270 -8.29 21.41 4.58
C VAL A 270 -8.79 22.19 5.78
N ARG A 271 -8.62 23.52 5.77
CA ARG A 271 -9.21 24.40 6.79
C ARG A 271 -10.70 24.57 6.52
N ASP A 272 -11.51 24.70 7.56
CA ASP A 272 -12.98 24.77 7.42
C ASP A 272 -13.46 25.95 6.55
N CYS A 273 -12.69 27.04 6.50
CA CYS A 273 -12.94 28.22 5.68
C CYS A 273 -12.00 28.34 4.47
N GLY A 274 -11.15 27.33 4.23
CA GLY A 274 -10.16 27.33 3.16
C GLY A 274 -10.68 26.67 1.89
N ASP A 275 -10.34 27.26 0.75
CA ASP A 275 -10.53 26.65 -0.58
C ASP A 275 -9.28 25.89 -1.02
N GLU A 276 -8.37 25.57 -0.09
CA GLU A 276 -7.08 24.94 -0.37
C GLU A 276 -6.83 23.73 0.55
N GLN A 277 -6.25 22.69 -0.04
CA GLN A 277 -5.77 21.50 0.63
C GLN A 277 -4.26 21.65 0.82
N GLU A 278 -3.85 21.81 2.07
CA GLU A 278 -2.47 21.97 2.48
C GLU A 278 -1.81 20.60 2.67
N LEU A 279 -0.54 20.50 2.29
CA LEU A 279 0.31 19.35 2.62
C LEU A 279 1.41 19.80 3.57
N TRP A 280 1.45 19.19 4.75
CA TRP A 280 2.45 19.42 5.79
C TRP A 280 3.39 18.22 5.90
N VAL A 281 4.68 18.46 6.15
CA VAL A 281 5.71 17.42 6.29
C VAL A 281 6.57 17.67 7.52
N MET A 282 6.80 16.64 8.33
CA MET A 282 7.70 16.65 9.48
C MET A 282 9.13 16.34 9.02
N LYS A 283 9.96 17.37 8.87
CA LYS A 283 11.34 17.22 8.36
C LYS A 283 12.28 16.51 9.33
N GLU A 284 12.05 16.66 10.63
CA GLU A 284 12.79 15.96 11.66
C GLU A 284 11.83 15.13 12.52
N TYR A 285 11.99 13.82 12.46
CA TYR A 285 11.07 12.89 13.12
C TYR A 285 10.93 13.18 14.63
N GLY A 286 9.69 13.40 15.08
CA GLY A 286 9.35 13.69 16.47
C GLY A 286 9.54 15.14 16.92
N VAL A 287 10.04 16.04 16.06
CA VAL A 287 10.29 17.45 16.40
C VAL A 287 9.15 18.33 15.91
N LYS A 288 8.45 19.01 16.83
CA LYS A 288 7.25 19.81 16.52
C LYS A 288 7.55 20.97 15.56
N GLU A 289 8.66 21.64 15.79
CA GLU A 289 9.08 22.83 15.04
C GLU A 289 9.56 22.48 13.62
N SER A 290 9.72 21.19 13.31
CA SER A 290 10.16 20.72 11.99
C SER A 290 9.01 20.50 10.99
N TRP A 291 7.77 20.66 11.44
CA TRP A 291 6.61 20.65 10.55
C TRP A 291 6.65 21.89 9.66
N ILE A 292 6.69 21.66 8.35
CA ILE A 292 6.60 22.72 7.34
C ILE A 292 5.45 22.43 6.39
N GLU A 293 4.78 23.47 5.92
CA GLU A 293 3.92 23.38 4.75
C GLU A 293 4.80 23.17 3.53
N LEU A 294 4.52 22.12 2.75
CA LEU A 294 5.25 21.78 1.54
C LEU A 294 4.64 22.48 0.33
N PHE A 295 3.32 22.39 0.16
CA PHE A 295 2.54 23.13 -0.84
C PHE A 295 1.05 23.10 -0.47
N ASN A 296 0.25 23.90 -1.18
CA ASN A 296 -1.21 23.86 -1.12
C ASN A 296 -1.81 23.64 -2.52
N LEU A 297 -3.01 23.06 -2.56
CA LEU A 297 -3.73 22.76 -3.80
C LEU A 297 -5.16 23.30 -3.74
N PRO A 298 -5.69 23.96 -4.78
CA PRO A 298 -7.07 24.41 -4.78
C PRO A 298 -8.09 23.26 -4.67
N VAL A 299 -9.02 23.35 -3.73
CA VAL A 299 -10.08 22.34 -3.40
C VAL A 299 -11.16 22.24 -4.48
N PHE A 300 -11.17 23.14 -5.49
CA PHE A 300 -12.11 23.08 -6.62
C PHE A 300 -12.06 21.77 -7.43
N GLU A 301 -11.09 20.88 -7.15
CA GLU A 301 -10.86 19.60 -7.81
C GLU A 301 -11.41 18.35 -7.08
N GLY A 302 -12.00 18.52 -5.89
CA GLY A 302 -12.41 17.40 -5.03
C GLY A 302 -11.35 17.06 -3.98
N THR A 303 -11.51 15.96 -3.24
CA THR A 303 -10.45 15.53 -2.31
C THR A 303 -9.27 14.97 -3.09
N CYS A 304 -8.06 15.47 -2.80
CA CYS A 304 -6.83 14.98 -3.41
C CYS A 304 -6.15 13.96 -2.49
N ARG A 305 -5.77 12.80 -3.04
CA ARG A 305 -4.96 11.80 -2.34
C ARG A 305 -3.55 11.80 -2.90
N ILE A 306 -2.55 11.81 -2.02
CA ILE A 306 -1.15 11.80 -2.43
C ILE A 306 -0.71 10.36 -2.55
N LEU A 307 -0.42 9.92 -3.78
CA LEU A 307 -0.09 8.53 -4.03
C LEU A 307 1.41 8.28 -4.01
N PHE A 308 2.20 9.17 -4.61
CA PHE A 308 3.62 8.92 -4.84
C PHE A 308 4.39 10.21 -5.11
N TYR A 309 5.63 10.24 -4.63
CA TYR A 309 6.61 11.27 -4.98
C TYR A 309 7.67 10.66 -5.89
N SER A 310 7.92 11.29 -7.04
CA SER A 310 8.89 10.83 -8.03
C SER A 310 10.28 11.36 -7.72
N THR A 311 11.24 10.47 -7.47
CA THR A 311 12.67 10.76 -7.33
C THR A 311 13.36 10.96 -8.68
N ILE A 312 12.94 10.23 -9.73
CA ILE A 312 13.46 10.42 -11.10
C ILE A 312 13.01 11.76 -11.68
N ARG A 313 11.76 12.12 -11.41
CA ARG A 313 11.16 13.41 -11.76
C ARG A 313 11.04 14.23 -10.49
N ALA A 314 12.20 14.46 -9.86
CA ALA A 314 12.28 15.25 -8.65
C ALA A 314 11.35 16.46 -8.77
N GLN A 315 10.61 16.75 -7.69
CA GLN A 315 9.61 17.82 -7.64
C GLN A 315 8.25 17.50 -8.29
N GLU A 316 7.99 16.25 -8.70
CA GLU A 316 6.66 15.81 -9.14
C GLU A 316 5.97 14.84 -8.17
N PHE A 317 4.70 15.12 -7.87
CA PHE A 317 3.79 14.26 -7.11
C PHE A 317 2.74 13.64 -8.02
N LEU A 318 2.50 12.34 -7.87
CA LEU A 318 1.32 11.69 -8.43
C LEU A 318 0.18 11.79 -7.42
N LEU A 319 -0.92 12.39 -7.85
CA LEU A 319 -2.12 12.59 -7.06
C LEU A 319 -3.28 11.83 -7.69
N TYR A 320 -4.26 11.47 -6.87
CA TYR A 320 -5.59 11.05 -7.32
C TYR A 320 -6.62 12.08 -6.87
N THR A 321 -7.43 12.56 -7.81
CA THR A 321 -8.53 13.47 -7.56
C THR A 321 -9.84 12.82 -7.99
N ASP A 322 -10.90 13.05 -7.22
CA ASP A 322 -12.23 12.48 -7.52
C ASP A 322 -12.77 12.98 -8.87
N ARG A 323 -12.37 14.18 -9.29
CA ARG A 323 -12.84 14.81 -10.54
C ARG A 323 -12.03 14.40 -11.77
N PHE A 324 -10.72 14.31 -11.65
CA PHE A 324 -9.82 14.17 -12.81
C PHE A 324 -9.08 12.82 -12.84
N GLY A 325 -9.22 12.00 -11.79
CA GLY A 325 -8.48 10.76 -11.64
C GLY A 325 -7.01 11.03 -11.32
N LEU A 326 -6.11 10.32 -11.98
CA LEU A 326 -4.67 10.50 -11.76
C LEU A 326 -4.15 11.76 -12.45
N VAL A 327 -3.39 12.56 -11.71
CA VAL A 327 -2.72 13.77 -12.20
C VAL A 327 -1.31 13.87 -11.64
N TRP A 328 -0.40 14.49 -12.39
CA TRP A 328 0.92 14.87 -11.86
C TRP A 328 0.91 16.34 -11.48
N TYR A 329 1.42 16.64 -10.29
CA TYR A 329 1.61 17.99 -9.78
C TYR A 329 3.10 18.27 -9.67
N ASN A 330 3.56 19.36 -10.28
CA ASN A 330 4.93 19.83 -10.15
C ASN A 330 4.98 20.93 -9.08
N ILE A 331 5.74 20.71 -8.02
CA ILE A 331 5.84 21.66 -6.89
C ILE A 331 6.65 22.92 -7.24
N GLU A 332 7.57 22.84 -8.21
CA GLU A 332 8.40 23.99 -8.60
C GLU A 332 7.63 24.98 -9.47
N THR A 333 6.85 24.45 -10.42
CA THR A 333 6.05 25.28 -11.34
C THR A 333 4.64 25.53 -10.83
N GLU A 334 4.21 24.81 -9.79
CA GLU A 334 2.85 24.79 -9.25
C GLU A 334 1.80 24.38 -10.30
N GLU A 335 2.20 23.61 -11.32
CA GLU A 335 1.33 23.20 -12.42
C GLU A 335 0.79 21.78 -12.24
N ILE A 336 -0.49 21.60 -12.57
CA ILE A 336 -1.14 20.29 -12.66
C ILE A 336 -1.17 19.85 -14.13
N ASN A 337 -0.56 18.70 -14.40
CA ASN A 337 -0.60 18.08 -15.72
C ASN A 337 -1.77 17.11 -15.84
N TYR A 338 -2.89 17.63 -16.36
CA TYR A 338 -4.11 16.85 -16.58
C TYR A 338 -3.99 15.89 -17.76
N GLY A 339 -4.61 14.72 -17.64
CA GLY A 339 -4.75 13.77 -18.75
C GLY A 339 -3.57 12.80 -18.91
N VAL A 340 -2.63 12.82 -17.98
CA VAL A 340 -1.55 11.84 -17.87
C VAL A 340 -2.02 10.63 -17.07
N ASN A 341 -1.73 9.40 -17.53
CA ASN A 341 -2.06 8.16 -16.82
C ASN A 341 -3.56 7.94 -16.55
N ARG A 342 -4.34 7.64 -17.59
CA ARG A 342 -5.78 7.35 -17.43
C ARG A 342 -6.02 5.89 -17.10
N ILE A 343 -6.83 5.64 -16.08
CA ILE A 343 -7.33 4.30 -15.76
C ILE A 343 -8.41 3.93 -16.78
N GLU A 344 -8.19 2.88 -17.57
CA GLU A 344 -9.17 2.36 -18.53
C GLU A 344 -10.28 1.62 -17.79
N GLY A 345 -11.49 2.19 -17.83
CA GLY A 345 -12.67 1.62 -17.20
C GLY A 345 -13.45 2.70 -16.44
N ASN A 346 -14.62 2.34 -15.95
CA ASN A 346 -15.39 3.17 -15.02
C ASN A 346 -15.37 2.47 -13.67
N PHE A 347 -14.61 3.01 -12.72
CA PHE A 347 -14.42 2.43 -11.40
C PHE A 347 -14.89 3.42 -10.34
N ASP A 348 -15.73 2.96 -9.42
CA ASP A 348 -15.99 3.68 -8.17
C ASP A 348 -14.89 3.29 -7.17
N ILE A 349 -13.89 4.16 -7.01
CA ILE A 349 -12.67 3.87 -6.26
C ILE A 349 -12.85 4.31 -4.81
N SER A 350 -12.84 3.34 -3.90
CA SER A 350 -12.96 3.61 -2.46
C SER A 350 -11.59 3.85 -1.81
N ASP A 351 -10.57 3.09 -2.21
CA ASP A 351 -9.22 3.15 -1.66
C ASP A 351 -8.18 2.95 -2.76
N MET A 352 -7.03 3.63 -2.67
CA MET A 352 -5.98 3.61 -3.67
C MET A 352 -4.63 3.90 -3.03
N LYS A 353 -3.61 3.10 -3.36
CA LYS A 353 -2.23 3.32 -2.93
C LYS A 353 -1.24 2.93 -4.00
N MET A 354 -0.09 3.59 -3.97
CA MET A 354 1.11 3.10 -4.65
C MET A 354 1.87 2.17 -3.71
N ILE A 355 2.34 1.06 -4.26
CA ILE A 355 3.17 0.09 -3.55
C ILE A 355 4.42 -0.19 -4.36
N ILE A 356 5.48 -0.61 -3.67
CA ILE A 356 6.69 -1.11 -4.32
C ILE A 356 6.54 -2.63 -4.43
N GLY A 357 6.48 -3.13 -5.65
CA GLY A 357 6.43 -4.55 -5.93
C GLY A 357 7.64 -5.28 -5.32
N SER A 358 7.40 -6.48 -4.81
CA SER A 358 8.41 -7.25 -4.08
C SER A 358 8.39 -8.73 -4.46
N LEU A 359 9.44 -9.44 -4.08
CA LEU A 359 9.58 -10.90 -4.18
C LEU A 359 9.21 -11.64 -2.88
N VAL A 360 8.87 -10.91 -1.83
CA VAL A 360 8.48 -11.49 -0.53
C VAL A 360 7.37 -12.52 -0.71
N SER A 361 7.56 -13.70 -0.14
CA SER A 361 6.57 -14.77 -0.12
C SER A 361 5.88 -14.82 1.23
N ILE A 362 4.56 -14.99 1.24
CA ILE A 362 3.78 -15.22 2.46
C ILE A 362 2.84 -16.41 2.28
N GLY A 363 2.51 -17.10 3.38
CA GLY A 363 1.63 -18.28 3.35
C GLY A 363 2.33 -19.61 3.00
N SER A 364 3.64 -19.60 2.74
CA SER A 364 4.41 -20.76 2.28
C SER A 364 5.17 -21.51 3.38
N LYS A 365 4.62 -21.71 4.58
CA LYS A 365 5.19 -22.73 5.50
C LYS A 365 4.79 -24.12 5.02
N ARG A 366 5.48 -24.64 4.00
CA ARG A 366 5.52 -26.07 3.67
C ARG A 366 6.16 -26.81 4.83
N LYS A 367 5.37 -27.27 5.81
CA LYS A 367 5.81 -28.40 6.65
C LYS A 367 5.95 -29.61 5.72
N GLY A 368 7.13 -30.24 5.78
CA GLY A 368 7.61 -31.18 4.77
C GLY A 368 6.63 -32.30 4.42
N LEU A 369 6.31 -32.40 3.14
CA LEU A 369 5.85 -33.62 2.49
C LEU A 369 6.55 -33.69 1.14
N ALA A 370 7.66 -34.41 1.11
CA ALA A 370 8.24 -34.89 -0.13
C ALA A 370 7.23 -35.86 -0.78
N ARG A 371 6.60 -35.45 -1.89
CA ARG A 371 6.26 -36.29 -3.07
C ARG A 371 5.34 -35.52 -4.03
N GLY A 372 5.78 -35.40 -5.28
CA GLY A 372 4.93 -35.02 -6.42
C GLY A 372 5.53 -33.95 -7.32
N GLY A 373 6.39 -34.35 -8.27
CA GLY A 373 6.93 -33.45 -9.30
C GLY A 373 5.87 -32.82 -10.22
N GLY A 374 4.66 -33.39 -10.30
CA GLY A 374 3.57 -32.88 -11.14
C GLY A 374 2.90 -31.60 -10.62
N ARG A 375 2.67 -31.47 -9.31
CA ARG A 375 2.10 -30.23 -8.72
C ARG A 375 3.04 -29.04 -8.85
N ARG A 376 4.35 -29.28 -8.71
CA ARG A 376 5.37 -28.23 -8.80
C ARG A 376 5.46 -27.59 -10.18
N LEU A 377 5.26 -28.36 -11.25
CA LEU A 377 5.22 -27.84 -12.62
C LEU A 377 3.93 -27.05 -12.89
N GLN A 378 2.79 -27.53 -12.40
CA GLN A 378 1.51 -26.85 -12.61
C GLN A 378 1.44 -25.53 -11.83
N ASP A 379 1.83 -25.51 -10.55
CA ASP A 379 1.92 -24.28 -9.76
C ASP A 379 2.88 -23.25 -10.41
N ASN A 380 4.03 -23.72 -10.91
CA ASN A 380 5.01 -22.89 -11.59
C ASN A 380 4.50 -22.31 -12.93
N LEU A 381 3.81 -23.13 -13.74
CA LEU A 381 3.19 -22.70 -15.00
C LEU A 381 2.11 -21.64 -14.75
N THR A 382 1.32 -21.83 -13.69
CA THR A 382 0.23 -20.91 -13.37
C THR A 382 0.73 -19.60 -12.73
N GLU A 383 1.83 -19.61 -11.98
CA GLU A 383 2.53 -18.40 -11.50
C GLU A 383 3.15 -17.63 -12.69
N ALA A 384 3.70 -18.33 -13.68
CA ALA A 384 4.21 -17.73 -14.93
C ALA A 384 3.09 -17.11 -15.79
N GLU A 385 1.94 -17.78 -15.94
CA GLU A 385 0.76 -17.25 -16.67
C GLU A 385 0.19 -16.00 -16.01
N ASN A 386 0.12 -15.95 -14.68
CA ASN A 386 -0.34 -14.75 -13.96
C ASN A 386 0.64 -13.59 -14.07
N VAL A 387 1.94 -13.87 -14.05
CA VAL A 387 2.98 -12.88 -14.34
C VAL A 387 2.79 -12.37 -15.76
N ASP A 388 2.46 -13.24 -16.71
CA ASP A 388 2.13 -12.86 -18.08
C ASP A 388 0.80 -12.09 -18.20
N GLU A 389 -0.20 -12.28 -17.33
CA GLU A 389 -1.41 -11.45 -17.25
C GLU A 389 -1.12 -10.06 -16.67
N ILE A 390 -0.39 -10.00 -15.55
CA ILE A 390 0.15 -8.76 -14.97
C ILE A 390 1.06 -8.02 -15.98
N ILE A 391 1.76 -8.76 -16.84
CA ILE A 391 2.62 -8.21 -17.90
C ILE A 391 1.83 -7.85 -19.16
N ALA A 392 0.78 -8.59 -19.53
CA ALA A 392 -0.08 -8.31 -20.69
C ALA A 392 -0.89 -7.02 -20.49
N ALA A 393 -1.23 -6.70 -19.24
CA ALA A 393 -1.75 -5.40 -18.84
C ALA A 393 -0.78 -4.24 -19.19
N GLY A 394 0.54 -4.48 -19.17
CA GLY A 394 1.56 -3.50 -19.55
C GLY A 394 1.96 -3.50 -21.05
N ASN A 395 1.93 -4.65 -21.73
CA ASN A 395 2.57 -4.79 -23.06
C ASN A 395 1.66 -4.65 -24.30
N LYS A 396 0.33 -4.55 -24.16
CA LYS A 396 -0.56 -4.35 -25.33
C LYS A 396 -0.40 -2.98 -26.02
N SER A 397 0.41 -2.07 -25.48
CA SER A 397 0.72 -0.75 -26.06
C SER A 397 1.70 -0.81 -27.25
N LEU A 398 2.53 -1.84 -27.38
CA LEU A 398 3.59 -1.90 -28.40
C LEU A 398 3.21 -2.65 -29.69
N SER A 399 2.22 -3.55 -29.67
CA SER A 399 1.93 -4.42 -30.82
C SER A 399 0.97 -3.81 -31.86
N ARG A 400 0.25 -2.72 -31.54
CA ARG A 400 -0.64 -2.06 -32.52
C ARG A 400 0.06 -1.08 -33.48
N ARG A 401 1.34 -0.76 -33.30
CA ARG A 401 2.08 0.18 -34.18
C ARG A 401 2.86 -0.44 -35.34
N LYS A 402 2.84 -1.77 -35.55
CA LYS A 402 3.60 -2.43 -36.64
C LYS A 402 2.77 -3.00 -37.81
N LYS A 403 1.50 -2.63 -37.96
CA LYS A 403 0.74 -2.91 -39.20
C LYS A 403 0.07 -1.65 -39.75
N LYS A 404 0.86 -0.86 -40.48
CA LYS A 404 0.45 -0.14 -41.71
C LYS A 404 1.69 0.47 -42.35
N GLY A 405 2.31 -0.31 -43.22
CA GLY A 405 3.33 0.17 -44.14
C GLY A 405 2.69 0.95 -45.30
N THR A 406 3.31 2.09 -45.61
CA THR A 406 3.59 2.64 -46.95
C THR A 406 2.46 2.72 -47.98
N ARG A 407 2.05 3.96 -48.32
CA ARG A 407 2.32 4.58 -49.65
C ARG A 407 1.65 5.96 -49.81
N LYS A 408 2.46 6.93 -50.31
CA LYS A 408 2.12 8.17 -51.06
C LYS A 408 1.39 9.28 -50.26
N GLY A 409 1.72 10.56 -50.32
CA GLY A 409 2.71 11.28 -51.12
C GLY A 409 2.89 12.73 -50.64
N ILE A 410 3.98 13.31 -51.12
CA ILE A 410 4.53 14.65 -50.98
C ILE A 410 3.53 15.76 -51.33
N THR A 411 3.70 16.95 -50.72
CA THR A 411 3.59 18.34 -51.26
C THR A 411 2.71 19.27 -50.40
N GLN A 412 3.37 20.23 -49.70
CA GLN A 412 3.18 21.71 -49.65
C GLN A 412 1.74 22.29 -49.78
N VAL A 413 1.29 23.43 -49.22
CA VAL A 413 1.88 24.67 -48.67
C VAL A 413 0.72 25.57 -48.17
N LEU A 414 1.00 26.42 -47.16
CA LEU A 414 0.43 27.74 -46.76
C LEU A 414 -1.09 28.04 -46.64
N GLN A 415 -1.39 28.76 -45.53
CA GLN A 415 -2.33 29.89 -45.30
C GLN A 415 -3.83 29.62 -45.52
N ILE A 416 -4.74 30.00 -44.60
CA ILE A 416 -4.92 31.27 -43.89
C ILE A 416 -5.25 31.05 -42.42
#